data_AF-F8DCP7-F1
#
_entry.id   AF-F8DCP7-F1
#
_cell.length_a   1.000
_cell.length_b   1.000
_cell.length_c   1.000
_cell.angle_alpha   90.00
_cell.angle_beta   90.00
_cell.angle_gamma   90.00
#
_symmetry.space_group_name_H-M   'P 1'
#
loop_
_entity.id
_entity.type
_entity.pdbx_description
1 polymer ?
#
loop_
_entity_poly.entity_id
_entity_poly.type
_entity_poly.pdbx_seq_one_letter_code
_entity_poly.pdbx_strand_id
1 'polypeptide(L)'
;MVQPQPAQQAQVPDWLQEPAAELITFLPRLVGALVILFVGWIVGRLAGRAVRRLADGIELDRMVLETPLGRIMGGTEQAVSSAFGSLAKWFVYGLAILAAANALAIQLLSEWVSTAMSYLPAFIAGLLVIVIGFVVADFIGDVIERTRAAAETVYASWFANGARMFLYFTAIVIGLDTMGIDVNILYVFARALAWGLAAAVAIGAGVAFGWGGKDYVSNNIDQWMGRTSSVAPDEETGGSSPDRDRSSSPSSRTDREPGAGPGPSDDD
;
A
#
# COMPACT_ATOMS: atom_id res chain seq x y z
N MET A 1 -47.57 -83.67 28.63
CA MET A 1 -46.08 -83.63 28.64
C MET A 1 -45.67 -82.33 27.98
N VAL A 2 -45.30 -81.32 28.76
CA VAL A 2 -44.89 -79.99 28.27
C VAL A 2 -43.36 -80.02 28.14
N GLN A 3 -42.84 -79.91 26.92
CA GLN A 3 -41.39 -79.85 26.70
C GLN A 3 -40.86 -78.51 27.24
N PRO A 4 -39.80 -78.50 28.07
CA PRO A 4 -39.17 -77.25 28.51
C PRO A 4 -38.47 -76.61 27.30
N GLN A 5 -38.89 -75.40 26.94
CA GLN A 5 -38.19 -74.60 25.93
C GLN A 5 -36.79 -74.26 26.48
N PRO A 6 -35.70 -74.50 25.73
CA PRO A 6 -34.38 -74.05 26.16
C PRO A 6 -34.40 -72.54 26.27
N ALA A 7 -33.93 -72.03 27.41
CA ALA A 7 -33.80 -70.60 27.68
C ALA A 7 -33.14 -69.93 26.47
N GLN A 8 -33.88 -69.07 25.78
CA GLN A 8 -33.36 -68.22 24.72
C GLN A 8 -32.21 -67.43 25.35
N GLN A 9 -30.98 -67.82 25.02
CA GLN A 9 -29.80 -67.05 25.39
C GLN A 9 -30.04 -65.65 24.85
N ALA A 10 -30.07 -64.66 25.74
CA ALA A 10 -30.28 -63.27 25.40
C ALA A 10 -29.15 -62.83 24.47
N GLN A 11 -29.35 -63.02 23.16
CA GLN A 11 -28.49 -62.52 22.11
C GLN A 11 -28.53 -61.01 22.26
N VAL A 12 -27.43 -60.44 22.74
CA VAL A 12 -27.26 -58.99 22.83
C VAL A 12 -27.48 -58.48 21.41
N PRO A 13 -28.54 -57.71 21.17
CA PRO A 13 -28.95 -57.41 19.82
C PRO A 13 -27.86 -56.56 19.13
N ASP A 14 -27.57 -56.89 17.87
CA ASP A 14 -26.37 -56.44 17.15
C ASP A 14 -26.22 -54.90 17.09
N TRP A 15 -27.33 -54.15 17.22
CA TRP A 15 -27.32 -52.68 17.31
C TRP A 15 -26.60 -52.11 18.53
N LEU A 16 -26.36 -52.91 19.57
CA LEU A 16 -25.56 -52.51 20.75
C LEU A 16 -24.07 -52.81 20.57
N GLN A 17 -23.71 -53.72 19.67
CA GLN A 17 -22.33 -54.17 19.51
C GLN A 17 -21.49 -53.17 18.72
N GLU A 18 -22.09 -52.50 17.72
CA GLU A 18 -21.41 -51.48 16.92
C GLU A 18 -21.01 -50.22 17.72
N PRO A 19 -21.89 -49.56 18.49
CA PRO A 19 -21.51 -48.39 19.29
C PRO A 19 -20.51 -48.72 20.42
N ALA A 20 -20.56 -49.95 20.96
CA ALA A 20 -19.59 -50.38 21.97
C ALA A 20 -18.16 -50.51 21.41
N ALA A 21 -18.01 -50.99 20.18
CA ALA A 21 -16.72 -51.08 19.49
C ALA A 21 -16.15 -49.70 19.13
N GLU A 22 -16.99 -48.75 18.70
CA GLU A 22 -16.58 -47.36 18.47
C GLU A 22 -16.13 -46.65 19.75
N LEU A 23 -16.80 -46.87 20.88
CA LEU A 23 -16.40 -46.28 22.17
C LEU A 23 -15.02 -46.74 22.65
N ILE A 24 -14.69 -48.02 22.46
CA ILE A 24 -13.38 -48.57 22.84
C ILE A 24 -12.25 -47.99 21.97
N THR A 25 -12.51 -47.67 20.71
CA THR A 25 -11.53 -47.06 19.80
C THR A 25 -11.44 -45.54 19.91
N PHE A 26 -12.49 -44.88 20.41
CA PHE A 26 -12.50 -43.44 20.70
C PHE A 26 -11.72 -43.08 21.97
N LEU A 27 -11.72 -43.96 22.99
CA LEU A 27 -11.09 -43.69 24.28
C LEU A 27 -9.58 -43.37 24.18
N PRO A 28 -8.76 -44.14 23.45
CA PRO A 28 -7.34 -43.83 23.26
C PRO A 28 -7.11 -42.53 22.50
N ARG A 29 -7.95 -42.23 21.50
CA ARG A 29 -7.89 -40.99 20.71
C ARG A 29 -8.20 -39.77 21.58
N LEU A 30 -9.20 -39.88 22.45
CA LEU A 30 -9.57 -38.85 23.41
C LEU A 30 -8.42 -38.53 24.37
N VAL A 31 -7.75 -39.57 24.90
CA VAL A 31 -6.57 -39.38 25.76
C VAL A 31 -5.44 -38.68 24.99
N GLY A 32 -5.17 -39.10 23.76
CA GLY A 32 -4.16 -38.46 22.90
C GLY A 32 -4.45 -36.97 22.68
N ALA A 33 -5.68 -36.62 22.36
CA ALA A 33 -6.10 -35.23 22.18
C ALA A 33 -6.01 -34.39 23.47
N LEU A 34 -6.38 -34.96 24.63
CA LEU A 34 -6.22 -34.32 25.93
C LEU A 34 -4.76 -34.00 26.23
N VAL A 35 -3.85 -34.94 25.95
CA VAL A 35 -2.40 -34.73 26.12
C VAL A 35 -1.91 -33.60 25.21
N ILE A 36 -2.31 -33.61 23.93
CA ILE A 36 -1.95 -32.56 22.97
C ILE A 36 -2.45 -31.19 23.46
N LEU A 37 -3.69 -31.12 23.94
CA LEU A 37 -4.29 -29.86 24.40
C LEU A 37 -3.61 -29.35 25.67
N PHE A 38 -3.21 -30.24 26.57
CA PHE A 38 -2.43 -29.91 27.76
C PHE A 38 -1.05 -29.35 27.41
N VAL A 39 -0.32 -30.02 26.50
CA VAL A 39 0.98 -29.53 26.01
C VAL A 39 0.82 -28.17 25.33
N GLY A 40 -0.16 -28.03 24.46
CA GLY A 40 -0.45 -26.78 23.75
C GLY A 40 -0.79 -25.62 24.69
N TRP A 41 -1.51 -25.88 25.79
CA TRP A 41 -1.79 -24.87 26.81
C TRP A 41 -0.52 -24.34 27.48
N ILE A 42 0.43 -25.23 27.82
CA ILE A 42 1.72 -24.85 28.40
C ILE A 42 2.54 -24.03 27.39
N VAL A 43 2.68 -24.52 26.17
CA VAL A 43 3.45 -23.86 25.09
C VAL A 43 2.85 -22.50 24.78
N GLY A 44 1.52 -22.37 24.68
CA GLY A 44 0.86 -21.11 24.36
C GLY A 44 1.07 -20.04 25.43
N ARG A 45 1.08 -20.41 26.71
CA ARG A 45 1.43 -19.48 27.78
C ARG A 45 2.89 -19.02 27.69
N LEU A 46 3.81 -19.88 27.27
CA LEU A 46 5.22 -19.50 27.08
C LEU A 46 5.41 -18.59 25.87
N ALA A 47 4.80 -18.96 24.73
CA ALA A 47 4.83 -18.18 23.50
C ALA A 47 4.25 -16.79 23.68
N GLY A 48 3.08 -16.66 24.34
CA GLY A 48 2.49 -15.35 24.63
C GLY A 48 3.40 -14.45 25.48
N ARG A 49 4.15 -15.01 26.44
CA ARG A 49 5.16 -14.23 27.19
C ARG A 49 6.34 -13.83 26.32
N ALA A 50 6.82 -14.72 25.45
CA ALA A 50 7.94 -14.42 24.56
C ALA A 50 7.59 -13.29 23.59
N VAL A 51 6.42 -13.39 22.93
CA VAL A 51 5.94 -12.36 21.99
C VAL A 51 5.70 -11.04 22.70
N ARG A 52 5.08 -11.04 23.89
CA ARG A 52 4.91 -9.81 24.67
C ARG A 52 6.26 -9.13 24.97
N ARG A 53 7.26 -9.89 25.42
CA ARG A 53 8.61 -9.34 25.68
C ARG A 53 9.28 -8.77 24.43
N LEU A 54 9.11 -9.42 23.29
CA LEU A 54 9.63 -8.93 22.02
C LEU A 54 8.92 -7.63 21.61
N ALA A 55 7.59 -7.57 21.76
CA ALA A 55 6.80 -6.38 21.47
C ALA A 55 7.16 -5.20 22.39
N ASP A 56 7.30 -5.46 23.70
CA ASP A 56 7.76 -4.47 24.69
C ASP A 56 9.17 -3.96 24.33
N GLY A 57 10.06 -4.84 23.87
CA GLY A 57 11.45 -4.50 23.54
C GLY A 57 11.64 -3.64 22.29
N ILE A 58 10.63 -3.56 21.41
CA ILE A 58 10.66 -2.74 20.19
C ILE A 58 10.05 -1.34 20.45
N GLU A 59 9.60 -1.06 21.68
CA GLU A 59 8.85 0.17 22.02
C GLU A 59 7.62 0.40 21.10
N LEU A 60 7.01 -0.69 20.61
CA LEU A 60 5.79 -0.62 19.78
C LEU A 60 4.69 0.16 20.49
N ASP A 61 4.61 0.06 21.83
CA ASP A 61 3.65 0.82 22.60
C ASP A 61 3.86 2.33 22.45
N ARG A 62 5.10 2.84 22.52
CA ARG A 62 5.37 4.29 22.33
C ARG A 62 5.05 4.75 20.93
N MET A 63 5.42 3.94 19.93
CA MET A 63 5.13 4.21 18.52
C MET A 63 3.63 4.24 18.21
N VAL A 64 2.82 3.44 18.92
CA VAL A 64 1.37 3.33 18.68
C VAL A 64 0.55 4.24 19.60
N LEU A 65 1.08 4.64 20.77
CA LEU A 65 0.42 5.53 21.73
C LEU A 65 0.05 6.90 21.15
N GLU A 66 0.89 7.44 20.27
CA GLU A 66 0.65 8.72 19.59
C GLU A 66 -0.36 8.59 18.44
N THR A 67 -0.66 7.37 18.02
CA THR A 67 -1.56 7.07 16.90
C THR A 67 -3.02 6.94 17.37
N PRO A 68 -4.01 6.99 16.45
CA PRO A 68 -5.40 6.69 16.77
C PRO A 68 -5.59 5.34 17.48
N LEU A 69 -4.78 4.32 17.18
CA LEU A 69 -4.87 3.00 17.82
C LEU A 69 -4.57 3.04 19.32
N GLY A 70 -3.59 3.84 19.76
CA GLY A 70 -3.27 4.04 21.17
C GLY A 70 -4.45 4.59 21.97
N ARG A 71 -5.21 5.55 21.39
CA ARG A 71 -6.43 6.10 22.01
C ARG A 71 -7.56 5.08 22.12
N ILE A 72 -7.75 4.23 21.11
CA ILE A 72 -8.80 3.21 21.11
C ILE A 72 -8.47 2.07 22.10
N MET A 73 -7.17 1.76 22.26
CA MET A 73 -6.69 0.73 23.18
C MET A 73 -6.51 1.21 24.64
N GLY A 74 -6.99 2.41 24.98
CA GLY A 74 -7.02 2.91 26.36
C GLY A 74 -5.76 3.66 26.82
N GLY A 75 -4.88 4.06 25.91
CA GLY A 75 -3.78 5.00 26.17
C GLY A 75 -2.73 4.51 27.17
N THR A 76 -2.58 3.20 27.36
CA THR A 76 -1.59 2.62 28.26
C THR A 76 -0.43 2.00 27.49
N GLU A 77 0.81 2.25 27.97
CA GLU A 77 2.10 1.78 27.40
C GLU A 77 2.26 0.25 27.31
N GLN A 78 1.24 -0.53 27.61
CA GLN A 78 1.30 -2.00 27.55
C GLN A 78 0.10 -2.62 26.84
N ALA A 79 -0.83 -1.80 26.33
CA ALA A 79 -2.04 -2.32 25.71
C ALA A 79 -1.72 -3.06 24.41
N VAL A 80 -0.76 -2.54 23.62
CA VAL A 80 -0.43 -3.06 22.30
C VAL A 80 0.40 -4.33 22.44
N SER A 81 1.47 -4.31 23.25
CA SER A 81 2.27 -5.52 23.51
C SER A 81 1.46 -6.65 24.16
N SER A 82 0.53 -6.32 25.05
CA SER A 82 -0.39 -7.28 25.66
C SER A 82 -1.37 -7.86 24.64
N ALA A 83 -1.86 -7.06 23.68
CA ALA A 83 -2.70 -7.53 22.60
C ALA A 83 -1.94 -8.52 21.69
N PHE A 84 -0.72 -8.20 21.27
CA PHE A 84 0.14 -9.10 20.49
C PHE A 84 0.47 -10.40 21.25
N GLY A 85 0.83 -10.30 22.53
CA GLY A 85 1.09 -11.47 23.37
C GLY A 85 -0.16 -12.35 23.56
N SER A 86 -1.33 -11.73 23.70
CA SER A 86 -2.61 -12.44 23.78
C SER A 86 -2.95 -13.13 22.47
N LEU A 87 -2.73 -12.45 21.33
CA LEU A 87 -2.94 -12.99 20.00
C LEU A 87 -2.05 -14.21 19.72
N ALA A 88 -0.75 -14.11 20.05
CA ALA A 88 0.18 -15.24 19.93
C ALA A 88 -0.20 -16.44 20.82
N LYS A 89 -0.70 -16.17 22.03
CA LYS A 89 -1.22 -17.22 22.91
C LYS A 89 -2.42 -17.94 22.29
N TRP A 90 -3.38 -17.17 21.76
CA TRP A 90 -4.55 -17.72 21.07
C TRP A 90 -4.16 -18.51 19.81
N PHE A 91 -3.12 -18.09 19.08
CA PHE A 91 -2.60 -18.85 17.94
C PHE A 91 -2.16 -20.26 18.35
N VAL A 92 -1.30 -20.34 19.38
CA VAL A 92 -0.79 -21.64 19.84
C VAL A 92 -1.92 -22.51 20.38
N TYR A 93 -2.93 -21.92 21.02
CA TYR A 93 -4.12 -22.65 21.45
C TYR A 93 -4.91 -23.18 20.25
N GLY A 94 -5.07 -22.39 19.19
CA GLY A 94 -5.67 -22.84 17.94
C GLY A 94 -4.92 -24.00 17.30
N LEU A 95 -3.58 -23.96 17.25
CA LEU A 95 -2.75 -25.07 16.78
C LEU A 95 -2.91 -26.33 17.64
N ALA A 96 -3.01 -26.16 18.95
CA ALA A 96 -3.24 -27.27 19.86
C ALA A 96 -4.62 -27.91 19.65
N ILE A 97 -5.66 -27.08 19.44
CA ILE A 97 -7.01 -27.54 19.12
C ILE A 97 -7.02 -28.26 17.76
N LEU A 98 -6.30 -27.75 16.76
CA LEU A 98 -6.17 -28.41 15.45
C LEU A 98 -5.56 -29.80 15.60
N ALA A 99 -4.44 -29.89 16.33
CA ALA A 99 -3.75 -31.15 16.56
C ALA A 99 -4.64 -32.13 17.38
N ALA A 100 -5.40 -31.63 18.35
CA ALA A 100 -6.36 -32.42 19.11
C ALA A 100 -7.54 -32.91 18.26
N ALA A 101 -8.09 -32.07 17.38
CA ALA A 101 -9.15 -32.42 16.43
C ALA A 101 -8.70 -33.49 15.43
N ASN A 102 -7.46 -33.35 14.92
CA ASN A 102 -6.82 -34.36 14.08
C ASN A 102 -6.63 -35.68 14.82
N ALA A 103 -6.21 -35.65 16.09
CA ALA A 103 -6.07 -36.85 16.91
C ALA A 103 -7.43 -37.54 17.19
N LEU A 104 -8.52 -36.77 17.30
CA LEU A 104 -9.89 -37.29 17.38
C LEU A 104 -10.42 -37.83 16.04
N ALA A 105 -9.71 -37.59 14.92
CA ALA A 105 -10.14 -37.92 13.55
C ALA A 105 -11.46 -37.28 13.13
N ILE A 106 -11.74 -36.05 13.60
CA ILE A 106 -12.93 -35.28 13.18
C ILE A 106 -12.53 -34.40 11.98
N GLN A 107 -12.64 -34.96 10.76
CA GLN A 107 -12.24 -34.30 9.51
C GLN A 107 -12.78 -32.87 9.38
N LEU A 108 -14.08 -32.69 9.63
CA LEU A 108 -14.74 -31.38 9.49
C LEU A 108 -14.12 -30.35 10.44
N LEU A 109 -13.96 -30.70 11.71
CA LEU A 109 -13.39 -29.81 12.71
C LEU A 109 -11.93 -29.45 12.38
N SER A 110 -11.15 -30.43 11.91
CA SER A 110 -9.78 -30.21 11.47
C SER A 110 -9.67 -29.23 10.30
N GLU A 111 -10.58 -29.31 9.32
CA GLU A 111 -10.58 -28.42 8.16
C GLU A 111 -10.94 -26.98 8.54
N TRP A 112 -11.96 -26.79 9.38
CA TRP A 112 -12.34 -25.48 9.91
C TRP A 112 -11.21 -24.85 10.73
N VAL A 113 -10.57 -25.62 11.60
CA VAL A 113 -9.48 -25.10 12.44
C VAL A 113 -8.23 -24.83 11.60
N SER A 114 -7.90 -25.69 10.62
CA SER A 114 -6.78 -25.47 9.70
C SER A 114 -6.95 -24.18 8.91
N THR A 115 -8.15 -23.96 8.38
CA THR A 115 -8.52 -22.73 7.67
C THR A 115 -8.42 -21.52 8.59
N ALA A 116 -8.97 -21.59 9.81
CA ALA A 116 -8.85 -20.49 10.77
C ALA A 116 -7.38 -20.19 11.13
N MET A 117 -6.52 -21.21 11.22
CA MET A 117 -5.11 -21.06 11.52
C MET A 117 -4.30 -20.47 10.35
N SER A 118 -4.70 -20.69 9.10
CA SER A 118 -4.00 -20.08 7.94
C SER A 118 -4.24 -18.58 7.83
N TYR A 119 -5.39 -18.07 8.30
CA TYR A 119 -5.67 -16.63 8.38
C TYR A 119 -4.84 -15.91 9.45
N LEU A 120 -4.40 -16.61 10.50
CA LEU A 120 -3.79 -15.93 11.64
C LEU A 120 -2.39 -15.33 11.35
N PRO A 121 -1.47 -16.01 10.63
CA PRO A 121 -0.23 -15.40 10.18
C PRO A 121 -0.45 -14.15 9.33
N ALA A 122 -1.40 -14.20 8.39
CA ALA A 122 -1.77 -13.05 7.56
C ALA A 122 -2.33 -11.91 8.43
N PHE A 123 -3.17 -12.23 9.40
CA PHE A 123 -3.71 -11.27 10.35
C PHE A 123 -2.60 -10.55 11.15
N ILE A 124 -1.61 -11.29 11.65
CA ILE A 124 -0.44 -10.72 12.36
C ILE A 124 0.38 -9.84 11.41
N ALA A 125 0.65 -10.32 10.19
CA ALA A 125 1.40 -9.56 9.20
C ALA A 125 0.70 -8.24 8.86
N GLY A 126 -0.61 -8.26 8.64
CA GLY A 126 -1.39 -7.06 8.38
C GLY A 126 -1.39 -6.09 9.56
N LEU A 127 -1.48 -6.60 10.80
CA LEU A 127 -1.40 -5.76 11.98
C LEU A 127 -0.02 -5.08 12.11
N LEU A 128 1.06 -5.80 11.84
CA LEU A 128 2.41 -5.23 11.77
C LEU A 128 2.52 -4.16 10.68
N VAL A 129 1.97 -4.40 9.49
CA VAL A 129 1.96 -3.43 8.39
C VAL A 129 1.23 -2.15 8.79
N ILE A 130 0.09 -2.24 9.49
CA ILE A 130 -0.65 -1.06 9.98
C ILE A 130 0.21 -0.27 10.97
N VAL A 131 0.81 -0.96 11.94
CA VAL A 131 1.65 -0.31 12.97
C VAL A 131 2.83 0.42 12.32
N ILE A 132 3.57 -0.26 11.44
CA ILE A 132 4.70 0.35 10.72
C ILE A 132 4.22 1.51 9.84
N GLY A 133 3.10 1.33 9.14
CA GLY A 133 2.53 2.37 8.29
C GLY A 133 2.12 3.62 9.06
N PHE A 134 1.64 3.48 10.30
CA PHE A 134 1.31 4.61 11.16
C PHE A 134 2.56 5.37 11.61
N VAL A 135 3.62 4.65 12.01
CA VAL A 135 4.91 5.27 12.35
C VAL A 135 5.47 6.07 11.18
N VAL A 136 5.40 5.50 9.97
CA VAL A 136 5.84 6.19 8.74
C VAL A 136 4.97 7.41 8.46
N ALA A 137 3.65 7.31 8.63
CA ALA A 137 2.72 8.43 8.44
C ALA A 137 3.01 9.58 9.40
N ASP A 138 3.30 9.28 10.66
CA ASP A 138 3.65 10.26 11.69
C ASP A 138 4.97 10.94 11.37
N PHE A 139 6.00 10.17 11.03
CA PHE A 139 7.30 10.70 10.63
C PHE A 139 7.17 11.66 9.45
N ILE A 140 6.41 11.28 8.41
CA ILE A 140 6.22 12.12 7.22
C ILE A 140 5.43 13.39 7.60
N GLY A 141 4.35 13.26 8.38
CA GLY A 141 3.57 14.41 8.85
C GLY A 141 4.43 15.41 9.64
N ASP A 142 5.24 14.91 10.57
CA ASP A 142 6.18 15.69 11.37
C ASP A 142 7.21 16.43 10.51
N VAL A 143 7.76 15.76 9.49
CA VAL A 143 8.71 16.38 8.55
C VAL A 143 8.04 17.50 7.77
N ILE A 144 6.79 17.32 7.35
CA ILE A 144 6.02 18.35 6.64
C ILE A 144 5.78 19.56 7.56
N GLU A 145 5.37 19.34 8.81
CA GLU A 145 5.12 20.42 9.78
C GLU A 145 6.39 21.20 10.15
N ARG A 146 7.53 20.53 10.26
CA ARG A 146 8.81 21.13 10.68
C ARG A 146 9.52 21.88 9.55
N THR A 147 9.11 21.70 8.30
CA THR A 147 9.76 22.35 7.15
C THR A 147 9.43 23.84 7.12
N ARG A 148 10.43 24.74 7.04
CA ARG A 148 10.23 26.21 7.12
C ARG A 148 9.24 26.81 6.10
N ALA A 149 9.01 26.14 4.97
CA ALA A 149 7.96 26.53 4.01
C ALA A 149 6.53 26.42 4.59
N ALA A 150 6.36 25.71 5.71
CA ALA A 150 5.12 25.58 6.48
C ALA A 150 4.95 26.67 7.55
N ALA A 151 6.00 27.44 7.87
CA ALA A 151 6.05 28.27 9.07
C ALA A 151 5.26 29.60 8.97
N GLU A 152 4.79 30.00 7.79
CA GLU A 152 4.18 31.32 7.58
C GLU A 152 2.66 31.29 7.29
N THR A 153 2.02 30.14 7.10
CA THR A 153 0.58 30.12 6.76
C THR A 153 -0.22 29.03 7.48
N VAL A 154 -1.44 29.38 7.88
CA VAL A 154 -2.45 28.49 8.51
C VAL A 154 -2.74 27.24 7.66
N TYR A 155 -2.44 27.26 6.35
CA TYR A 155 -2.68 26.15 5.43
C TYR A 155 -1.72 24.96 5.61
N ALA A 156 -0.53 25.18 6.15
CA ALA A 156 0.48 24.13 6.22
C ALA A 156 0.15 23.04 7.25
N SER A 157 -0.49 23.41 8.37
CA SER A 157 -0.95 22.44 9.37
C SER A 157 -2.11 21.59 8.85
N TRP A 158 -3.03 22.17 8.09
CA TRP A 158 -4.11 21.42 7.43
C TRP A 158 -3.59 20.46 6.37
N PHE A 159 -2.55 20.86 5.63
CA PHE A 159 -1.91 19.99 4.65
C PHE A 159 -1.17 18.82 5.32
N ALA A 160 -0.37 19.09 6.36
CA ALA A 160 0.35 18.03 7.07
C ALA A 160 -0.60 17.04 7.75
N ASN A 161 -1.65 17.54 8.40
CA ASN A 161 -2.68 16.69 9.01
C ASN A 161 -3.46 15.88 7.95
N GLY A 162 -3.76 16.49 6.80
CA GLY A 162 -4.36 15.80 5.67
C GLY A 162 -3.48 14.69 5.10
N ALA A 163 -2.18 14.97 4.93
CA ALA A 163 -1.20 13.98 4.48
C ALA A 163 -1.08 12.82 5.49
N ARG A 164 -0.98 13.13 6.79
CA ARG A 164 -0.95 12.10 7.86
C ARG A 164 -2.21 11.24 7.83
N MET A 165 -3.40 11.85 7.73
CA MET A 165 -4.68 11.12 7.62
C MET A 165 -4.74 10.23 6.38
N PHE A 166 -4.27 10.71 5.23
CA PHE A 166 -4.24 9.93 3.99
C PHE A 166 -3.28 8.74 4.10
N LEU A 167 -2.11 8.93 4.72
CA LEU A 167 -1.14 7.86 4.94
C LEU A 167 -1.66 6.82 5.93
N TYR A 168 -2.35 7.24 7.00
CA TYR A 168 -3.05 6.30 7.89
C TYR A 168 -4.12 5.49 7.16
N PHE A 169 -4.97 6.14 6.36
CA PHE A 169 -5.97 5.44 5.56
C PHE A 169 -5.31 4.41 4.64
N THR A 170 -4.21 4.79 3.97
CA THR A 170 -3.43 3.90 3.11
C THR A 170 -2.84 2.72 3.89
N ALA A 171 -2.23 2.97 5.05
CA ALA A 171 -1.67 1.95 5.92
C ALA A 171 -2.75 0.95 6.39
N ILE A 172 -3.94 1.44 6.73
CA ILE A 172 -5.11 0.61 7.06
C ILE A 172 -5.48 -0.26 5.86
N VAL A 173 -5.67 0.31 4.66
CA VAL A 173 -6.07 -0.44 3.46
C VAL A 173 -5.06 -1.55 3.13
N ILE A 174 -3.76 -1.24 3.10
CA ILE A 174 -2.69 -2.21 2.82
C ILE A 174 -2.63 -3.27 3.94
N GLY A 175 -2.80 -2.85 5.19
CA GLY A 175 -2.87 -3.74 6.33
C GLY A 175 -4.00 -4.75 6.22
N LEU A 176 -5.22 -4.28 5.92
CA LEU A 176 -6.40 -5.12 5.73
C LEU A 176 -6.21 -6.09 4.55
N ASP A 177 -5.65 -5.63 3.44
CA ASP A 177 -5.29 -6.47 2.28
C ASP A 177 -4.33 -7.60 2.70
N THR A 178 -3.31 -7.26 3.51
CA THR A 178 -2.34 -8.21 4.04
C THR A 178 -2.98 -9.22 5.01
N MET A 179 -4.04 -8.83 5.74
CA MET A 179 -4.83 -9.75 6.56
C MET A 179 -5.65 -10.75 5.71
N GLY A 180 -5.70 -10.58 4.39
CA GLY A 180 -6.53 -11.37 3.48
C GLY A 180 -7.98 -10.89 3.42
N ILE A 181 -8.27 -9.67 3.90
CA ILE A 181 -9.58 -9.05 3.75
C ILE A 181 -9.71 -8.51 2.33
N ASP A 182 -10.81 -8.82 1.65
CA ASP A 182 -11.07 -8.28 0.31
C ASP A 182 -11.34 -6.78 0.38
N VAL A 183 -10.28 -6.00 0.17
CA VAL A 183 -10.31 -4.54 0.14
C VAL A 183 -10.51 -3.99 -1.28
N ASN A 184 -10.87 -4.82 -2.26
CA ASN A 184 -11.06 -4.35 -3.64
C ASN A 184 -12.06 -3.19 -3.73
N ILE A 185 -13.14 -3.26 -2.94
CA ILE A 185 -14.12 -2.17 -2.83
C ILE A 185 -13.45 -0.88 -2.36
N LEU A 186 -12.62 -0.96 -1.30
CA LEU A 186 -11.88 0.19 -0.77
C LEU A 186 -10.90 0.74 -1.82
N TYR A 187 -10.19 -0.13 -2.56
CA TYR A 187 -9.29 0.29 -3.63
C TYR A 187 -10.04 1.00 -4.77
N VAL A 188 -11.21 0.51 -5.18
CA VAL A 188 -12.04 1.15 -6.21
C VAL A 188 -12.44 2.57 -5.77
N PHE A 189 -12.93 2.72 -4.54
CA PHE A 189 -13.29 4.03 -4.00
C PHE A 189 -12.08 4.95 -3.84
N ALA A 190 -10.97 4.44 -3.31
CA ALA A 190 -9.73 5.20 -3.13
C ALA A 190 -9.18 5.69 -4.48
N ARG A 191 -9.19 4.83 -5.51
CA ARG A 191 -8.78 5.20 -6.87
C ARG A 191 -9.71 6.27 -7.46
N ALA A 192 -11.03 6.10 -7.31
CA ALA A 192 -11.98 7.10 -7.80
C ALA A 192 -11.74 8.47 -7.15
N LEU A 193 -11.52 8.50 -5.84
CA LEU A 193 -11.21 9.73 -5.11
C LEU A 193 -9.86 10.32 -5.54
N ALA A 194 -8.83 9.48 -5.72
CA ALA A 194 -7.51 9.90 -6.17
C ALA A 194 -7.54 10.52 -7.57
N TRP A 195 -8.22 9.89 -8.53
CA TRP A 195 -8.43 10.46 -9.87
C TRP A 195 -9.25 11.74 -9.82
N GLY A 196 -10.28 11.80 -8.96
CA GLY A 196 -11.08 13.01 -8.76
C GLY A 196 -10.25 14.19 -8.24
N LEU A 197 -9.42 13.97 -7.22
CA LEU A 197 -8.50 14.98 -6.70
C LEU A 197 -7.43 15.36 -7.72
N ALA A 198 -6.82 14.39 -8.40
CA ALA A 198 -5.84 14.64 -9.44
C ALA A 198 -6.43 15.50 -10.58
N ALA A 199 -7.65 15.21 -11.01
CA ALA A 199 -8.37 16.01 -11.99
C ALA A 199 -8.64 17.42 -11.48
N ALA A 200 -9.09 17.59 -10.23
CA ALA A 200 -9.33 18.90 -9.64
C ALA A 200 -8.06 19.75 -9.58
N VAL A 201 -6.93 19.16 -9.17
CA VAL A 201 -5.63 19.85 -9.16
C VAL A 201 -5.16 20.19 -10.57
N ALA A 202 -5.28 19.25 -11.52
CA ALA A 202 -4.89 19.48 -12.91
C ALA A 202 -5.70 20.62 -13.55
N ILE A 203 -7.02 20.65 -13.33
CA ILE A 203 -7.91 21.73 -13.79
C ILE A 203 -7.54 23.04 -13.12
N GLY A 204 -7.37 23.04 -11.79
CA GLY A 204 -7.03 24.26 -11.03
C GLY A 204 -5.69 24.86 -11.48
N ALA A 205 -4.66 24.03 -11.62
CA ALA A 205 -3.37 24.45 -12.14
C ALA A 205 -3.48 24.95 -13.58
N GLY A 206 -4.17 24.20 -14.46
CA GLY A 206 -4.38 24.59 -15.85
C GLY A 206 -5.07 25.94 -16.00
N VAL A 207 -6.13 26.20 -15.22
CA VAL A 207 -6.83 27.49 -15.20
C VAL A 207 -5.93 28.60 -14.67
N ALA A 208 -5.17 28.34 -13.59
CA ALA A 208 -4.26 29.33 -13.02
C ALA A 208 -3.16 29.75 -14.01
N PHE A 209 -2.51 28.80 -14.68
CA PHE A 209 -1.49 29.09 -15.69
C PHE A 209 -2.09 29.72 -16.96
N GLY A 210 -3.23 29.19 -17.42
CA GLY A 210 -3.90 29.72 -18.61
C GLY A 210 -4.34 31.15 -18.43
N TRP A 211 -4.95 31.48 -17.29
CA TRP A 211 -5.43 32.84 -17.04
C TRP A 211 -4.29 33.78 -16.64
N GLY A 212 -3.35 33.34 -15.80
CA GLY A 212 -2.21 34.14 -15.36
C GLY A 212 -1.19 34.44 -16.48
N GLY A 213 -1.05 33.55 -17.47
CA GLY A 213 -0.14 33.75 -18.61
C GLY A 213 -0.71 34.58 -19.77
N LYS A 214 -2.04 34.77 -19.81
CA LYS A 214 -2.74 35.47 -20.90
C LYS A 214 -2.19 36.87 -21.13
N ASP A 215 -2.02 37.64 -20.06
CA ASP A 215 -1.62 39.05 -20.14
C ASP A 215 -0.15 39.21 -20.52
N TYR A 216 0.71 38.29 -20.05
CA TYR A 216 2.12 38.27 -20.41
C TYR A 216 2.30 37.99 -21.91
N VAL A 217 1.59 36.99 -22.43
CA VAL A 217 1.61 36.69 -23.87
C VAL A 217 1.07 37.86 -24.66
N SER A 218 -0.07 38.45 -24.28
CA SER A 218 -0.65 39.55 -25.06
C SER A 218 0.26 40.78 -25.16
N ASN A 219 1.09 41.05 -24.16
CA ASN A 219 1.98 42.22 -24.16
C ASN A 219 3.32 41.97 -24.88
N ASN A 220 3.73 40.71 -25.07
CA ASN A 220 5.03 40.36 -25.66
C ASN A 220 4.91 39.77 -27.08
N ILE A 221 3.70 39.42 -27.53
CA ILE A 221 3.47 38.71 -28.79
C ILE A 221 3.85 39.54 -30.03
N ASP A 222 3.72 40.87 -29.97
CA ASP A 222 4.05 41.77 -31.08
C ASP A 222 5.56 41.72 -31.44
N GLN A 223 6.43 41.64 -30.44
CA GLN A 223 7.88 41.54 -30.64
C GLN A 223 8.32 40.16 -31.15
N TRP A 224 7.51 39.14 -30.92
CA TRP A 224 7.76 37.78 -31.40
C TRP A 224 7.33 37.64 -32.86
N MET A 225 6.15 38.18 -33.20
CA MET A 225 5.68 38.25 -34.59
C MET A 225 6.56 39.14 -35.46
N GLY A 226 7.11 40.24 -34.92
CA GLY A 226 8.01 41.13 -35.66
C GLY A 226 9.36 40.50 -36.05
N ARG A 227 9.80 39.41 -35.39
CA ARG A 227 11.03 38.68 -35.73
C ARG A 227 10.84 37.58 -36.77
N THR A 228 9.61 37.11 -36.97
CA THR A 228 9.28 36.08 -37.97
C THR A 228 8.87 36.68 -39.31
N SER A 229 8.29 37.89 -39.32
CA SER A 229 8.01 38.62 -40.57
C SER A 229 9.27 39.07 -41.30
N SER A 230 10.42 39.18 -40.62
CA SER A 230 11.72 39.51 -41.25
C SER A 230 12.44 38.30 -41.89
N VAL A 231 11.83 37.11 -41.88
CA VAL A 231 12.40 35.87 -42.47
C VAL A 231 11.54 35.32 -43.62
N ALA A 232 10.45 36.00 -44.00
CA ALA A 232 9.72 35.68 -45.23
C ALA A 232 10.44 36.35 -46.43
N PRO A 233 10.97 35.60 -47.41
CA PRO A 233 11.51 36.18 -48.63
C PRO A 233 10.35 36.74 -49.47
N ASP A 234 10.40 38.03 -49.81
CA ASP A 234 9.56 38.61 -50.86
C ASP A 234 9.99 38.01 -52.22
N GLU A 235 9.23 37.06 -52.74
CA GLU A 235 9.35 36.60 -54.12
C GLU A 235 8.02 36.78 -54.87
N GLU A 236 7.74 38.02 -55.24
CA GLU A 236 7.07 38.33 -56.50
C GLU A 236 7.86 39.41 -57.23
N THR A 237 8.77 39.02 -58.14
CA THR A 237 8.89 39.55 -59.52
C THR A 237 10.15 39.01 -60.20
N GLY A 238 9.95 38.11 -61.18
CA GLY A 238 11.03 37.59 -62.02
C GLY A 238 10.50 37.09 -63.35
N GLY A 239 9.91 37.99 -64.14
CA GLY A 239 9.51 37.69 -65.52
C GLY A 239 10.72 37.36 -66.38
N SER A 240 10.75 36.13 -66.88
CA SER A 240 11.72 35.68 -67.89
C SER A 240 11.43 36.35 -69.23
N SER A 241 12.32 37.22 -69.69
CA SER A 241 12.43 37.62 -71.10
C SER A 241 13.75 37.11 -71.66
N PRO A 242 13.76 36.30 -72.74
CA PRO A 242 14.99 35.89 -73.40
C PRO A 242 15.38 36.89 -74.48
N ASP A 243 16.58 37.45 -74.33
CA ASP A 243 17.65 37.52 -75.33
C ASP A 243 17.26 37.76 -76.81
N ARG A 244 17.57 38.97 -77.33
CA ARG A 244 18.26 39.16 -78.62
C ARG A 244 18.56 40.63 -78.95
N ASP A 245 19.82 40.82 -79.35
CA ASP A 245 20.39 41.79 -80.28
C ASP A 245 20.86 43.20 -79.82
N ARG A 246 22.18 43.37 -80.01
CA ARG A 246 22.92 44.52 -80.56
C ARG A 246 23.16 45.78 -79.72
N SER A 247 24.44 45.89 -79.33
CA SER A 247 25.45 46.82 -79.87
C SER A 247 26.16 47.74 -78.86
N SER A 248 27.47 47.86 -79.12
CA SER A 248 28.45 48.87 -78.68
C SER A 248 28.94 48.88 -77.22
N SER A 249 30.16 48.36 -77.07
CA SER A 249 31.24 48.85 -76.18
C SER A 249 31.54 50.36 -76.43
N PRO A 250 32.50 51.03 -75.75
CA PRO A 250 33.35 50.58 -74.63
C PRO A 250 33.51 51.63 -73.49
N SER A 251 34.13 51.24 -72.38
CA SER A 251 35.48 51.72 -71.99
C SER A 251 35.76 51.60 -70.49
N SER A 252 36.97 51.09 -70.20
CA SER A 252 37.89 51.47 -69.11
C SER A 252 37.40 51.39 -67.66
N ARG A 253 38.14 50.93 -66.66
CA ARG A 253 39.57 50.60 -66.44
C ARG A 253 39.56 49.97 -65.03
N THR A 254 40.23 48.84 -64.82
CA THR A 254 41.47 48.72 -64.00
C THR A 254 41.34 49.41 -62.62
N ASP A 255 41.45 48.74 -61.49
CA ASP A 255 42.56 47.94 -60.98
C ASP A 255 42.08 47.27 -59.65
N ARG A 256 42.39 46.00 -59.34
CA ARG A 256 43.59 45.53 -58.60
C ARG A 256 43.58 46.01 -57.14
N GLU A 257 43.81 45.25 -56.08
CA GLU A 257 44.14 43.85 -55.75
C GLU A 257 43.82 43.70 -54.24
N PRO A 258 43.94 42.48 -53.67
CA PRO A 258 43.47 42.12 -52.33
C PRO A 258 44.58 42.11 -51.27
N GLY A 259 44.18 42.14 -50.00
CA GLY A 259 45.01 41.76 -48.86
C GLY A 259 44.11 41.55 -47.65
N ALA A 260 43.84 40.32 -47.20
CA ALA A 260 44.72 39.44 -46.43
C ALA A 260 45.08 40.02 -45.06
N GLY A 261 44.66 39.35 -43.98
CA GLY A 261 45.25 39.56 -42.66
C GLY A 261 44.28 39.38 -41.49
N PRO A 262 44.43 38.32 -40.68
CA PRO A 262 43.59 38.03 -39.52
C PRO A 262 44.16 38.66 -38.24
N GLY A 263 43.35 38.79 -37.18
CA GLY A 263 43.88 39.03 -35.85
C GLY A 263 42.83 39.22 -34.76
N PRO A 264 43.14 38.89 -33.50
CA PRO A 264 42.19 38.36 -32.52
C PRO A 264 42.01 39.28 -31.29
N SER A 265 41.20 38.78 -30.34
CA SER A 265 41.23 39.10 -28.89
C SER A 265 40.86 40.54 -28.53
N ASP A 266 40.39 40.93 -27.36
CA ASP A 266 40.22 40.38 -26.02
C ASP A 266 38.92 40.99 -25.45
N ASP A 267 38.50 40.59 -24.25
CA ASP A 267 38.29 41.52 -23.12
C ASP A 267 37.37 40.89 -22.06
N ASP A 268 38.02 40.54 -20.95
CA ASP A 268 37.63 40.66 -19.52
C ASP A 268 36.16 40.58 -19.08
#